data_AF-A0A7T3VZY3-F1
#
_entry.id   AF-A0A7T3VZY3-F1
#
_cell.length_a   1.000
_cell.length_b   1.000
_cell.length_c   1.000
_cell.angle_alpha   90.00
_cell.angle_beta   90.00
_cell.angle_gamma   90.00
#
_symmetry.space_group_name_H-M   'P 1'
#
loop_
_entity.id
_entity.type
_entity.pdbx_description
1 polymer ?
#
loop_
_entity_poly.entity_id
_entity_poly.type
_entity_poly.pdbx_seq_one_letter_code
_entity_poly.pdbx_strand_id
1 'polypeptide(L)'
;MDRVLQPHFKEQLKNSVFHGFIDSKEFFSGVYAPKLILNKPDEGQYVLTSIQDELNKCLSFSFSVAFISQAGIAMLKTQLSDLYDKNVKGKILISPYLGFNDPNAMRELLKLKNVEVRITKKEKNMHSKCYIFNHGLEQVAIIGSSNLTHTALKVNHEWNIKLTSSQHGDFLNQTQVEFSSLWEDSLVLNEELIKNYSDFRTKTITIKQTDLILESSATYGTTIQPNAMQKKALEGIREKRNKGAKRALIISATGTGKTYLSAFDVKEFQPKKFLFIVHREQILRKAKSDYKKILNFSENEAIIYKSGDTITNAKYIFTTIQTLSKDNNLHTTQTPVPLYLANGY
;
A
#
# COMPACT_ATOMS: atom_id res chain seq x y z
N MET A 1 3.60 15.14 -42.47
CA MET A 1 2.81 14.04 -41.87
C MET A 1 1.79 14.56 -40.86
N ASP A 2 2.10 15.62 -40.08
CA ASP A 2 1.20 16.18 -39.05
C ASP A 2 -0.09 16.87 -39.54
N ARG A 3 -0.12 17.43 -40.76
CA ARG A 3 -1.28 18.20 -41.26
C ARG A 3 -2.54 17.35 -41.54
N VAL A 4 -2.40 16.04 -41.75
CA VAL A 4 -3.52 15.12 -42.04
C VAL A 4 -3.97 14.36 -40.78
N LEU A 5 -3.09 14.18 -39.80
CA LEU A 5 -3.39 13.45 -38.55
C LEU A 5 -4.25 14.28 -37.58
N GLN A 6 -4.05 15.61 -37.53
CA GLN A 6 -4.77 16.48 -36.60
C GLN A 6 -6.30 16.56 -36.83
N PRO A 7 -6.80 16.68 -38.08
CA PRO A 7 -8.25 16.69 -38.33
C PRO A 7 -8.93 15.39 -37.91
N HIS A 8 -8.34 14.24 -38.24
CA HIS A 8 -8.91 12.93 -37.91
C HIS A 8 -8.94 12.67 -36.40
N PHE A 9 -7.86 13.03 -35.69
CA PHE A 9 -7.81 12.96 -34.23
C PHE A 9 -8.93 13.79 -33.57
N LYS A 10 -9.10 15.05 -34.01
CA LYS A 10 -10.12 15.94 -33.43
C LYS A 10 -11.54 15.42 -33.65
N GLU A 11 -11.81 14.84 -34.81
CA GLU A 11 -13.12 14.24 -35.11
C GLU A 11 -13.39 13.01 -34.23
N GLN A 12 -12.42 12.10 -34.12
CA GLN A 12 -12.52 10.95 -33.22
C GLN A 12 -12.71 11.37 -31.76
N LEU A 13 -11.94 12.36 -31.30
CA LEU A 13 -12.06 12.91 -29.95
C LEU A 13 -13.45 13.52 -29.71
N LYS A 14 -13.98 14.29 -30.68
CA LYS A 14 -15.33 14.87 -30.59
C LYS A 14 -16.39 13.78 -30.42
N ASN A 15 -16.35 12.74 -31.25
CA ASN A 15 -17.28 11.61 -31.15
C ASN A 15 -17.14 10.88 -29.81
N SER A 16 -15.90 10.64 -29.35
CA SER A 16 -15.62 10.03 -28.05
C SER A 16 -16.16 10.83 -26.87
N VAL A 17 -16.02 12.16 -26.90
CA VAL A 17 -16.56 13.05 -25.85
C VAL A 17 -18.08 13.01 -25.85
N PHE A 18 -18.71 13.12 -27.02
CA PHE A 18 -20.17 13.05 -27.13
C PHE A 18 -20.73 11.68 -26.74
N HIS A 19 -20.06 10.58 -27.09
CA HIS A 19 -20.44 9.24 -26.63
C HIS A 19 -20.40 9.11 -25.11
N GLY A 20 -19.32 9.61 -24.48
CA GLY A 20 -19.11 9.43 -23.05
C GLY A 20 -19.92 10.37 -22.15
N PHE A 21 -20.26 11.57 -22.64
CA PHE A 21 -20.88 12.61 -21.82
C PHE A 21 -22.26 13.09 -22.30
N ILE A 22 -22.65 12.80 -23.54
CA ILE A 22 -23.91 13.28 -24.13
C ILE A 22 -24.86 12.11 -24.40
N ASP A 23 -24.53 11.23 -25.36
CA ASP A 23 -25.35 10.07 -25.67
C ASP A 23 -24.51 8.90 -26.23
N SER A 24 -24.46 7.81 -25.47
CA SER A 24 -23.73 6.59 -25.84
C SER A 24 -24.40 5.78 -26.96
N LYS A 25 -25.68 6.05 -27.27
CA LYS A 25 -26.45 5.38 -28.34
C LYS A 25 -26.31 6.10 -29.68
N GLU A 26 -26.13 7.42 -29.66
CA GLU A 26 -26.00 8.24 -30.86
C GLU A 26 -24.57 8.31 -31.38
N PHE A 27 -23.59 8.40 -30.47
CA PHE A 27 -22.18 8.58 -30.82
C PHE A 27 -21.36 7.31 -30.60
N PHE A 28 -20.29 7.14 -31.37
CA PHE A 28 -19.45 5.94 -31.32
C PHE A 28 -18.46 6.00 -30.15
N SER A 29 -18.30 4.87 -29.45
CA SER A 29 -17.23 4.71 -28.46
C SER A 29 -15.89 4.63 -29.17
N GLY A 30 -15.16 5.75 -29.22
CA GLY A 30 -13.80 5.81 -29.74
C GLY A 30 -12.75 5.50 -28.68
N VAL A 31 -11.50 5.32 -29.12
CA VAL A 31 -10.33 5.08 -28.24
C VAL A 31 -10.11 6.18 -27.20
N TYR A 32 -10.64 7.38 -27.44
CA TYR A 32 -10.52 8.57 -26.60
C TYR A 32 -11.69 8.79 -25.63
N ALA A 33 -12.69 7.91 -25.65
CA ALA A 33 -13.87 8.05 -24.79
C ALA A 33 -13.45 8.06 -23.31
N PRO A 34 -14.11 8.86 -22.45
CA PRO A 34 -13.87 8.83 -21.03
C PRO A 34 -14.16 7.42 -20.49
N LYS A 35 -13.31 6.93 -19.57
CA LYS A 35 -13.48 5.60 -18.99
C LYS A 35 -13.44 5.64 -17.48
N LEU A 36 -14.35 4.91 -16.85
CA LEU A 36 -14.27 4.60 -15.43
C LEU A 36 -13.23 3.47 -15.25
N ILE A 37 -12.21 3.73 -14.44
CA ILE A 37 -11.13 2.80 -14.15
C ILE A 37 -11.29 2.31 -12.71
N LEU A 38 -11.49 1.01 -12.58
CA LEU A 38 -11.80 0.32 -11.33
C LEU A 38 -10.81 -0.83 -11.10
N ASN A 39 -10.78 -1.32 -9.86
CA ASN A 39 -10.31 -2.67 -9.60
C ASN A 39 -11.51 -3.62 -9.57
N LYS A 40 -11.62 -4.47 -10.58
CA LYS A 40 -12.53 -5.61 -10.61
C LYS A 40 -11.71 -6.87 -10.89
N PRO A 41 -11.12 -7.48 -9.84
CA PRO A 41 -10.25 -8.64 -10.01
C PRO A 41 -10.91 -9.80 -10.75
N ASP A 42 -12.21 -10.01 -10.55
CA ASP A 42 -12.99 -11.06 -11.21
C ASP A 42 -13.16 -10.83 -12.72
N GLU A 43 -13.07 -9.58 -13.18
CA GLU A 43 -13.11 -9.19 -14.60
C GLU A 43 -11.68 -8.96 -15.15
N GLY A 44 -10.62 -9.20 -14.37
CA GLY A 44 -9.23 -8.93 -14.74
C GLY A 44 -8.91 -7.43 -14.92
N GLN A 45 -9.78 -6.54 -14.45
CA GLN A 45 -9.60 -5.10 -14.58
C GLN A 45 -8.90 -4.53 -13.34
N TYR A 46 -7.84 -3.77 -13.57
CA TYR A 46 -7.07 -3.11 -12.53
C TYR A 46 -6.71 -1.68 -12.94
N VAL A 47 -6.69 -0.78 -11.96
CA VAL A 47 -6.14 0.57 -12.13
C VAL A 47 -4.69 0.50 -12.62
N LEU A 48 -3.93 -0.46 -12.08
CA LEU A 48 -2.56 -0.76 -12.51
C LEU A 48 -2.43 -0.90 -14.04
N THR A 49 -3.29 -1.72 -14.65
CA THR A 49 -3.21 -2.02 -16.09
C THR A 49 -3.40 -0.75 -16.92
N SER A 50 -4.35 0.10 -16.55
CA SER A 50 -4.56 1.38 -17.24
C SER A 50 -3.35 2.30 -17.14
N ILE A 51 -2.72 2.40 -15.97
CA ILE A 51 -1.51 3.20 -15.79
C ILE A 51 -0.33 2.62 -16.59
N GLN A 52 -0.16 1.30 -16.59
CA GLN A 52 0.90 0.63 -17.35
C GLN A 52 0.73 0.84 -18.86
N ASP A 53 -0.52 0.75 -19.36
CA ASP A 53 -0.84 0.96 -20.77
C ASP A 53 -0.49 2.37 -21.25
N GLU A 54 -0.72 3.39 -20.42
CA GLU A 54 -0.34 4.77 -20.74
C GLU A 54 1.17 4.99 -20.64
N LEU A 55 1.82 4.45 -19.61
CA LEU A 55 3.29 4.52 -19.48
C LEU A 55 4.00 3.90 -20.69
N ASN A 56 3.48 2.80 -21.24
CA ASN A 56 4.09 2.14 -22.39
C ASN A 56 4.12 3.02 -23.66
N LYS A 57 3.26 4.04 -23.73
CA LYS A 57 3.02 4.85 -24.95
C LYS A 57 3.39 6.32 -24.78
N CYS A 58 3.69 6.77 -23.56
CA CYS A 58 3.88 8.20 -23.30
C CYS A 58 5.26 8.71 -23.74
N LEU A 59 5.32 9.97 -24.16
CA LEU A 59 6.53 10.75 -24.42
C LEU A 59 7.06 11.45 -23.17
N SER A 60 6.20 11.65 -22.17
CA SER A 60 6.54 12.06 -20.81
C SER A 60 5.37 11.80 -19.87
N PHE A 61 5.62 11.76 -18.55
CA PHE A 61 4.57 11.59 -17.56
C PHE A 61 4.78 12.47 -16.32
N SER A 62 3.67 12.82 -15.67
CA SER A 62 3.64 13.61 -14.42
C SER A 62 2.65 12.98 -13.45
N PHE A 63 3.13 12.51 -12.30
CA PHE A 63 2.29 11.94 -11.25
C PHE A 63 2.21 12.90 -10.06
N SER A 64 1.01 13.16 -9.56
CA SER A 64 0.76 13.87 -8.31
C SER A 64 -0.02 12.93 -7.40
N VAL A 65 0.69 12.30 -6.46
CA VAL A 65 0.12 11.26 -5.59
C VAL A 65 0.48 11.53 -4.14
N ALA A 66 -0.52 11.57 -3.27
CA ALA A 66 -0.29 11.79 -1.85
C ALA A 66 0.56 10.67 -1.24
N PHE A 67 0.22 9.42 -1.56
CA PHE A 67 0.80 8.24 -0.94
C PHE A 67 1.49 7.32 -1.93
N ILE A 68 2.62 6.77 -1.48
CA ILE A 68 3.44 5.79 -2.19
C ILE A 68 3.74 4.59 -1.29
N SER A 69 3.93 3.42 -1.88
CA SER A 69 4.52 2.27 -1.20
C SER A 69 5.55 1.58 -2.08
N GLN A 70 6.51 0.87 -1.48
CA GLN A 70 7.52 0.12 -2.23
C GLN A 70 6.88 -0.87 -3.21
N ALA A 71 5.86 -1.59 -2.77
CA ALA A 71 5.13 -2.51 -3.63
C ALA A 71 4.38 -1.79 -4.76
N GLY A 72 3.83 -0.59 -4.51
CA GLY A 72 3.24 0.26 -5.54
C GLY A 72 4.23 0.61 -6.64
N ILE A 73 5.40 1.13 -6.25
CA ILE A 73 6.49 1.50 -7.15
C ILE A 73 7.00 0.28 -7.93
N ALA A 74 7.19 -0.85 -7.25
CA ALA A 74 7.71 -2.07 -7.86
C ALA A 74 6.85 -2.59 -9.02
N MET A 75 5.52 -2.39 -8.98
CA MET A 75 4.63 -2.82 -10.06
C MET A 75 4.77 -2.00 -11.34
N LEU A 76 5.34 -0.80 -11.28
CA LEU A 76 5.62 0.04 -12.46
C LEU A 76 7.08 -0.03 -12.88
N LYS A 77 7.91 -0.82 -12.19
CA LYS A 77 9.37 -0.81 -12.36
C LYS A 77 9.80 -1.16 -13.78
N THR A 78 9.14 -2.14 -14.40
CA THR A 78 9.42 -2.52 -15.80
C THR A 78 9.14 -1.35 -16.74
N GLN A 79 7.95 -0.76 -16.68
CA GLN A 79 7.59 0.37 -17.54
C GLN A 79 8.52 1.58 -17.34
N LEU A 80 8.86 1.90 -16.09
CA LEU A 80 9.77 3.00 -15.77
C LEU A 80 11.20 2.74 -16.30
N SER A 81 11.65 1.49 -16.27
CA SER A 81 12.93 1.07 -16.86
C SER A 81 12.91 1.18 -18.39
N ASP A 82 11.86 0.71 -19.04
CA ASP A 82 11.72 0.80 -20.50
C ASP A 82 11.68 2.26 -20.97
N LEU A 83 11.05 3.14 -20.19
CA LEU A 83 11.05 4.58 -20.44
C LEU A 83 12.44 5.21 -20.26
N TYR A 84 13.23 4.71 -19.30
CA TYR A 84 14.62 5.16 -19.12
C TYR A 84 15.46 4.83 -20.37
N ASP A 85 15.33 3.61 -20.89
CA ASP A 85 16.04 3.15 -22.08
C ASP A 85 15.64 3.95 -23.33
N LYS A 86 14.40 4.43 -23.38
CA LYS A 86 13.88 5.32 -24.44
C LYS A 86 14.17 6.82 -24.21
N ASN A 87 14.93 7.16 -23.16
CA ASN A 87 15.20 8.54 -22.76
C ASN A 87 13.94 9.40 -22.49
N VAL A 88 12.84 8.75 -22.07
CA VAL A 88 11.60 9.41 -21.67
C VAL A 88 11.70 9.81 -20.20
N LYS A 89 11.43 11.09 -19.92
CA LYS A 89 11.52 11.68 -18.59
C LYS A 89 10.17 11.72 -17.88
N GLY A 90 10.21 11.55 -16.57
CA GLY A 90 9.05 11.60 -15.69
C GLY A 90 9.18 12.60 -14.55
N LYS A 91 8.05 13.02 -14.02
CA LYS A 91 7.94 13.81 -12.79
C LYS A 91 7.03 13.10 -11.80
N ILE A 92 7.47 12.94 -10.56
CA ILE A 92 6.64 12.38 -9.47
C ILE A 92 6.63 13.38 -8.31
N LEU A 93 5.44 13.90 -8.00
CA LEU A 93 5.18 14.76 -6.86
C LEU A 93 4.50 13.95 -5.76
N ILE A 94 5.12 13.93 -4.58
CA ILE A 94 4.63 13.26 -3.36
C ILE A 94 4.37 14.26 -2.23
N SER A 95 3.72 13.81 -1.17
CA SER A 95 3.35 14.65 -0.02
C SER A 95 3.82 14.06 1.30
N PRO A 96 4.21 14.89 2.30
CA PRO A 96 4.47 14.41 3.66
C PRO A 96 3.18 14.16 4.45
N TYR A 97 2.01 14.34 3.83
CA TYR A 97 0.69 14.24 4.46
C TYR A 97 0.54 12.98 5.34
N LEU A 98 0.06 13.20 6.56
CA LEU A 98 -0.14 12.20 7.62
C LEU A 98 1.09 11.35 8.00
N GLY A 99 2.28 11.63 7.48
CA GLY A 99 3.44 10.76 7.68
C GLY A 99 3.25 9.35 7.08
N PHE A 100 2.41 9.21 6.03
CA PHE A 100 2.05 7.89 5.50
C PHE A 100 3.22 7.19 4.79
N ASN A 101 3.93 7.94 3.94
CA ASN A 101 4.96 7.42 3.04
C ASN A 101 6.11 6.77 3.81
N ASP A 102 6.51 5.57 3.41
CA ASP A 102 7.68 4.91 4.00
C ASP A 102 8.97 5.57 3.47
N PRO A 103 9.92 6.00 4.33
CA PRO A 103 11.21 6.51 3.87
C PRO A 103 11.92 5.57 2.88
N ASN A 104 11.77 4.26 3.01
CA ASN A 104 12.35 3.31 2.07
C ASN A 104 11.63 3.32 0.71
N ALA A 105 10.33 3.62 0.65
CA ALA A 105 9.63 3.83 -0.61
C ALA A 105 10.13 5.11 -1.31
N MET A 106 10.39 6.18 -0.55
CA MET A 106 11.01 7.40 -1.08
C MET A 106 12.40 7.11 -1.66
N ARG A 107 13.21 6.28 -0.98
CA ARG A 107 14.51 5.86 -1.51
C ARG A 107 14.41 5.00 -2.77
N GLU A 108 13.39 4.16 -2.91
CA GLU A 108 13.16 3.46 -4.18
C GLU A 108 12.90 4.43 -5.34
N LEU A 109 12.19 5.54 -5.10
CA LEU A 109 12.00 6.58 -6.13
C LEU A 109 13.31 7.26 -6.53
N LEU A 110 14.23 7.51 -5.58
CA LEU A 110 15.54 8.11 -5.89
C LEU A 110 16.41 7.24 -6.81
N LYS A 111 16.12 5.93 -6.93
CA LYS A 111 16.84 5.04 -7.85
C LYS A 111 16.44 5.23 -9.31
N LEU A 112 15.34 5.94 -9.58
CA LEU A 112 14.80 6.15 -10.93
C LEU A 112 15.53 7.31 -11.62
N LYS A 113 16.49 7.00 -12.50
CA LYS A 113 17.39 7.99 -13.11
C LYS A 113 16.72 8.97 -14.10
N ASN A 114 15.62 8.57 -14.74
CA ASN A 114 14.83 9.42 -15.66
C ASN A 114 13.68 10.16 -14.96
N VAL A 115 13.53 10.02 -13.64
CA VAL A 115 12.39 10.56 -12.92
C VAL A 115 12.86 11.59 -11.89
N GLU A 116 12.43 12.84 -12.06
CA GLU A 116 12.56 13.83 -11.00
C GLU A 116 11.47 13.59 -9.97
N VAL A 117 11.85 13.56 -8.70
CA VAL A 117 10.91 13.34 -7.59
C VAL A 117 10.94 14.56 -6.70
N ARG A 118 9.78 15.12 -6.42
CA ARG A 118 9.63 16.24 -5.48
C ARG A 118 8.65 15.91 -4.38
N ILE A 119 8.83 16.56 -3.23
CA ILE A 119 7.93 16.47 -2.08
C ILE A 119 7.37 17.87 -1.78
N THR A 120 6.05 17.97 -1.63
CA THR A 120 5.41 19.24 -1.27
C THR A 120 5.80 19.66 0.14
N LYS A 121 5.70 20.97 0.40
CA LYS A 121 5.73 21.50 1.77
C LYS A 121 4.55 20.94 2.58
N LYS A 122 4.72 20.82 3.90
CA LYS A 122 3.74 20.17 4.79
C LYS A 122 2.40 20.92 4.81
N GLU A 123 2.47 22.25 4.72
CA GLU A 123 1.35 23.18 4.80
C GLU A 123 0.39 23.02 3.62
N LYS A 124 0.84 22.43 2.51
CA LYS A 124 -0.01 22.20 1.34
C LYS A 124 -1.07 21.14 1.53
N ASN A 125 -0.92 20.23 2.51
CA ASN A 125 -1.87 19.15 2.78
C ASN A 125 -2.31 18.40 1.51
N MET A 126 -1.38 18.18 0.58
CA MET A 126 -1.69 17.60 -0.72
C MET A 126 -2.17 16.16 -0.56
N HIS A 127 -3.45 15.92 -0.92
CA HIS A 127 -4.08 14.61 -0.97
C HIS A 127 -4.54 14.24 -2.40
N SER A 128 -3.94 14.83 -3.43
CA SER A 128 -4.23 14.52 -4.83
C SER A 128 -3.84 13.08 -5.21
N LYS A 129 -4.51 12.55 -6.23
CA LYS A 129 -4.10 11.37 -6.99
C LYS A 129 -4.43 11.60 -8.46
N CYS A 130 -3.41 12.00 -9.20
CA CYS A 130 -3.50 12.36 -10.60
C CYS A 130 -2.29 11.76 -11.33
N TYR A 131 -2.56 11.03 -12.40
CA TYR A 131 -1.56 10.46 -13.27
C TYR A 131 -1.74 11.05 -14.66
N ILE A 132 -0.73 11.75 -15.15
CA ILE A 132 -0.77 12.49 -16.40
C ILE A 132 0.24 11.90 -17.38
N PHE A 133 -0.18 11.67 -18.61
CA PHE A 133 0.63 11.06 -19.67
C PHE A 133 0.52 11.88 -20.95
N ASN A 134 1.66 12.37 -21.44
CA ASN A 134 1.74 13.10 -22.70
C ASN A 134 2.04 12.14 -23.85
N HIS A 135 1.24 12.17 -24.91
CA HIS A 135 1.43 11.36 -26.12
C HIS A 135 1.72 12.23 -27.38
N GLY A 136 2.01 13.52 -27.19
CA GLY A 136 2.29 14.46 -28.28
C GLY A 136 1.05 15.25 -28.65
N LEU A 137 0.24 14.74 -29.60
CA LEU A 137 -0.98 15.43 -30.05
C LEU A 137 -2.11 15.42 -28.99
N GLU A 138 -2.02 14.50 -28.04
CA GLU A 138 -2.98 14.28 -26.96
C GLU A 138 -2.29 14.07 -25.61
N GLN A 139 -3.03 14.35 -24.55
CA GLN A 139 -2.65 14.03 -23.19
C GLN A 139 -3.79 13.25 -22.53
N VAL A 140 -3.39 12.25 -21.74
CA VAL A 140 -4.29 11.44 -20.94
C VAL A 140 -4.10 11.78 -19.47
N ALA A 141 -5.19 11.92 -18.73
CA ALA A 141 -5.19 12.03 -17.28
C ALA A 141 -6.04 10.93 -16.65
N ILE A 142 -5.50 10.25 -15.64
CA ILE A 142 -6.22 9.34 -14.76
C ILE A 142 -6.30 10.00 -13.39
N ILE A 143 -7.51 10.35 -12.96
CA ILE A 143 -7.76 11.11 -11.73
C ILE A 143 -8.78 10.37 -10.87
N GLY A 144 -8.52 10.25 -9.56
CA GLY A 144 -9.46 9.56 -8.68
C GLY A 144 -8.93 9.30 -7.28
N SER A 145 -9.29 8.16 -6.72
CA SER A 145 -8.93 7.77 -5.35
C SER A 145 -7.59 7.05 -5.24
N SER A 146 -7.01 6.60 -6.36
CA SER A 146 -5.91 5.62 -6.33
C SER A 146 -4.54 6.25 -6.12
N ASN A 147 -3.95 5.97 -4.97
CA ASN A 147 -2.55 6.31 -4.69
C ASN A 147 -1.59 5.31 -5.36
N LEU A 148 -0.28 5.61 -5.40
CA LEU A 148 0.75 4.69 -5.90
C LEU A 148 1.10 3.62 -4.85
N THR A 149 0.11 2.80 -4.50
CA THR A 149 0.25 1.70 -3.54
C THR A 149 -0.32 0.40 -4.12
N HIS A 150 0.21 -0.74 -3.69
CA HIS A 150 -0.29 -2.05 -4.14
C HIS A 150 -1.81 -2.21 -3.97
N THR A 151 -2.33 -1.82 -2.81
CA THR A 151 -3.75 -1.98 -2.51
C THR A 151 -4.62 -1.10 -3.40
N ALA A 152 -4.25 0.17 -3.60
CA ALA A 152 -5.01 1.07 -4.47
C ALA A 152 -4.94 0.63 -5.95
N LEU A 153 -3.81 0.11 -6.41
CA LEU A 153 -3.67 -0.23 -7.83
C LEU A 153 -4.29 -1.56 -8.24
N LYS A 154 -4.57 -2.48 -7.30
CA LYS A 154 -5.11 -3.82 -7.63
C LYS A 154 -6.23 -4.36 -6.74
N VAL A 155 -6.40 -3.85 -5.52
CA VAL A 155 -7.19 -4.53 -4.47
C VAL A 155 -8.40 -3.73 -4.02
N ASN A 156 -8.20 -2.48 -3.66
CA ASN A 156 -9.25 -1.61 -3.11
C ASN A 156 -10.34 -1.34 -4.14
N HIS A 157 -11.55 -1.09 -3.66
CA HIS A 157 -12.58 -0.45 -4.48
C HIS A 157 -12.16 1.00 -4.72
N GLU A 158 -11.82 1.28 -5.97
CA GLU A 158 -11.23 2.55 -6.39
C GLU A 158 -12.03 3.09 -7.55
N TRP A 159 -12.27 4.39 -7.53
CA TRP A 159 -12.95 5.09 -8.61
C TRP A 159 -11.97 6.09 -9.19
N ASN A 160 -11.62 5.88 -10.46
CA ASN A 160 -10.83 6.83 -11.22
C ASN A 160 -11.49 7.06 -12.56
N ILE A 161 -11.33 8.26 -13.10
CA ILE A 161 -11.73 8.59 -14.46
C ILE A 161 -10.48 8.76 -15.31
N LYS A 162 -10.45 8.08 -16.46
CA LYS A 162 -9.49 8.32 -17.52
C LYS A 162 -10.11 9.29 -18.52
N LEU A 163 -9.44 10.41 -18.76
CA LEU A 163 -9.84 11.45 -19.69
C LEU A 163 -8.74 11.69 -20.70
N THR A 164 -9.14 11.89 -21.96
CA THR A 164 -8.22 12.28 -23.04
C THR A 164 -8.54 13.70 -23.46
N SER A 165 -7.50 14.53 -23.63
CA SER A 165 -7.61 15.89 -24.12
C SER A 165 -6.63 16.13 -25.25
N SER A 166 -7.03 16.95 -26.22
CA SER A 166 -6.09 17.50 -27.20
C SER A 166 -5.08 18.44 -26.54
N GLN A 167 -3.96 18.70 -27.22
CA GLN A 167 -2.93 19.66 -26.81
C GLN A 167 -3.45 21.11 -26.57
N HIS A 168 -4.63 21.46 -27.07
CA HIS A 168 -5.26 22.78 -26.89
C HIS A 168 -6.54 22.71 -26.06
N GLY A 169 -6.84 21.57 -25.43
CA GLY A 169 -8.03 21.43 -24.59
C GLY A 169 -7.86 22.17 -23.27
N ASP A 170 -8.95 22.73 -22.77
CA ASP A 170 -8.94 23.49 -21.51
C ASP A 170 -8.66 22.59 -20.30
N PHE A 171 -9.22 21.37 -20.27
CA PHE A 171 -8.94 20.38 -19.22
C PHE A 171 -7.44 20.08 -19.08
N LEU A 172 -6.75 19.93 -20.21
CA LEU A 172 -5.30 19.78 -20.25
C LEU A 172 -4.61 20.99 -19.60
N ASN A 173 -4.96 22.20 -20.03
CA ASN A 173 -4.38 23.43 -19.50
C ASN A 173 -4.54 23.51 -17.97
N GLN A 174 -5.76 23.29 -17.47
CA GLN A 174 -6.05 23.27 -16.03
C GLN A 174 -5.18 22.26 -15.28
N THR A 175 -5.08 21.02 -15.77
CA THR A 175 -4.25 19.99 -15.10
C THR A 175 -2.76 20.33 -15.10
N GLN A 176 -2.23 20.91 -16.18
CA GLN A 176 -0.83 21.32 -16.27
C GLN A 176 -0.52 22.52 -15.38
N VAL A 177 -1.40 23.53 -15.35
CA VAL A 177 -1.25 24.71 -14.50
C VAL A 177 -1.22 24.31 -13.03
N GLU A 178 -2.19 23.49 -12.59
CA GLU A 178 -2.26 23.01 -11.20
C GLU A 178 -1.02 22.18 -10.83
N PHE A 179 -0.63 21.23 -11.69
CA PHE A 179 0.58 20.44 -11.44
C PHE A 179 1.84 21.30 -11.36
N SER A 180 1.99 22.27 -12.27
CA SER A 180 3.19 23.12 -12.34
C SER A 180 3.28 24.04 -11.13
N SER A 181 2.16 24.61 -10.68
CA SER A 181 2.07 25.41 -9.46
C SER A 181 2.55 24.62 -8.23
N LEU A 182 2.05 23.40 -8.04
CA LEU A 182 2.48 22.53 -6.94
C LEU A 182 3.94 22.09 -7.09
N TRP A 183 4.38 21.84 -8.32
CA TRP A 183 5.75 21.39 -8.62
C TRP A 183 6.78 22.46 -8.31
N GLU A 184 6.53 23.71 -8.69
CA GLU A 184 7.44 24.84 -8.48
C GLU A 184 7.59 25.17 -6.99
N ASP A 185 6.52 25.04 -6.19
CA ASP A 185 6.56 25.27 -4.74
C ASP A 185 7.04 24.05 -3.92
N SER A 186 7.46 22.98 -4.59
CA SER A 186 7.91 21.73 -3.96
C SER A 186 9.43 21.56 -3.93
N LEU A 187 9.91 20.73 -3.00
CA LEU A 187 11.33 20.49 -2.78
C LEU A 187 11.79 19.24 -3.53
N VAL A 188 12.93 19.31 -4.20
CA VAL A 188 13.56 18.15 -4.85
C VAL A 188 13.92 17.11 -3.79
N LEU A 189 13.39 15.90 -3.94
CA LEU A 189 13.61 14.81 -2.99
C LEU A 189 15.09 14.43 -2.97
N ASN A 190 15.66 14.30 -1.78
CA ASN A 190 17.02 13.85 -1.55
C ASN A 190 17.10 13.11 -0.20
N GLU A 191 18.24 12.48 0.09
CA GLU A 191 18.43 11.71 1.33
C GLU A 191 18.28 12.57 2.60
N GLU A 192 18.66 13.84 2.56
CA GLU A 192 18.51 14.76 3.70
C GLU A 192 17.03 15.00 4.03
N LEU A 193 16.20 15.29 3.02
CA LEU A 193 14.76 15.43 3.18
C LEU A 193 14.11 14.13 3.67
N ILE A 194 14.54 12.97 3.17
CA ILE A 194 14.04 11.67 3.61
C ILE A 194 14.36 11.44 5.09
N LYS A 195 15.57 11.80 5.53
CA LYS A 195 15.99 11.72 6.94
C LYS A 195 15.14 12.63 7.82
N ASN A 196 15.01 13.91 7.44
CA ASN A 196 14.19 14.90 8.17
C ASN A 196 12.72 14.45 8.25
N TYR A 197 12.18 13.92 7.16
CA TYR A 197 10.84 13.35 7.11
C TYR A 197 10.69 12.14 8.04
N SER A 198 11.68 11.24 8.09
CA SER A 198 11.66 10.05 8.97
C SER A 198 11.58 10.45 10.45
N ASP A 199 12.31 11.48 10.85
CA ASP A 199 12.28 12.00 12.22
C ASP A 199 10.92 12.63 12.54
N PHE A 200 10.38 13.43 11.62
CA PHE A 200 9.03 14.00 11.73
C PHE A 200 7.94 12.91 11.81
N ARG A 201 8.02 11.90 10.96
CA ARG A 201 7.07 10.78 10.89
C ARG A 201 7.06 10.00 12.21
N THR A 202 8.23 9.71 12.77
CA THR A 202 8.36 9.01 14.05
C THR A 202 7.68 9.81 15.17
N LYS A 203 7.90 11.14 15.23
CA LYS A 203 7.20 12.01 16.19
C LYS A 203 5.68 12.01 15.98
N THR A 204 5.21 12.05 14.74
CA THR A 204 3.77 12.08 14.42
C THR A 204 3.07 10.76 14.77
N ILE A 205 3.72 9.62 14.55
CA ILE A 205 3.20 8.31 14.95
C ILE A 205 3.17 8.18 16.49
N THR A 206 4.18 8.72 17.18
CA THR A 206 4.23 8.73 18.65
C THR A 206 3.20 9.66 19.28
N ILE A 207 2.99 10.87 18.73
CA ILE A 207 2.02 11.86 19.24
C ILE A 207 0.57 11.42 18.98
N LYS A 208 0.30 10.76 17.83
CA LYS A 208 -1.03 10.20 17.57
C LYS A 208 -1.41 9.06 18.52
N GLN A 209 -0.46 8.39 19.19
CA GLN A 209 -0.81 7.43 20.25
C GLN A 209 -1.38 8.09 21.51
N THR A 210 -1.04 9.36 21.76
CA THR A 210 -1.59 10.16 22.86
C THR A 210 -2.93 10.82 22.52
N ASP A 211 -3.14 11.27 21.28
CA ASP A 211 -4.40 11.91 20.86
C ASP A 211 -5.50 10.91 20.46
N LEU A 212 -5.14 9.65 20.14
CA LEU A 212 -6.11 8.56 19.93
C LEU A 212 -6.88 8.17 21.20
N ILE A 213 -6.49 8.66 22.38
CA ILE A 213 -7.24 8.43 23.63
C ILE A 213 -8.46 9.38 23.71
N LEU A 214 -8.44 10.54 23.05
CA LEU A 214 -9.50 11.54 23.17
C LEU A 214 -10.55 11.52 22.04
N GLU A 215 -10.27 10.89 20.90
CA GLU A 215 -11.24 10.66 19.81
C GLU A 215 -11.73 9.19 19.72
N SER A 216 -11.43 8.37 20.73
CA SER A 216 -11.83 6.94 20.78
C SER A 216 -13.28 6.69 21.28
N SER A 217 -14.16 7.70 21.21
CA SER A 217 -15.61 7.53 21.41
C SER A 217 -16.37 7.23 20.11
N ALA A 218 -15.68 7.05 18.97
CA ALA A 218 -16.26 6.46 17.77
C ALA A 218 -15.74 5.04 17.55
N THR A 219 -16.42 4.08 18.18
CA THR A 219 -16.22 2.64 18.01
C THR A 219 -16.66 2.22 16.59
N TYR A 220 -15.85 2.48 15.56
CA TYR A 220 -16.02 1.80 14.28
C TYR A 220 -15.50 0.37 14.42
N GLY A 221 -16.38 -0.51 14.90
CA GLY A 221 -16.16 -1.95 15.00
C GLY A 221 -16.04 -2.60 13.62
N THR A 222 -14.90 -2.42 12.95
CA THR A 222 -14.53 -3.31 11.85
C THR A 222 -13.92 -4.56 12.45
N THR A 223 -14.71 -5.63 12.53
CA THR A 223 -14.18 -6.94 12.96
C THR A 223 -13.19 -7.43 11.90
N ILE A 224 -11.92 -7.58 12.26
CA ILE A 224 -10.90 -8.10 11.35
C ILE A 224 -11.19 -9.59 11.10
N GLN A 225 -11.32 -9.97 9.83
CA GLN A 225 -11.65 -11.34 9.39
C GLN A 225 -10.51 -11.99 8.59
N PRO A 226 -10.35 -13.32 8.63
CA PRO A 226 -9.36 -14.02 7.80
C PRO A 226 -9.71 -13.91 6.30
N ASN A 227 -8.69 -13.71 5.46
CA ASN A 227 -8.86 -13.77 3.99
C ASN A 227 -9.01 -15.21 3.47
N ALA A 228 -9.35 -15.40 2.19
CA ALA A 228 -9.64 -16.71 1.61
C ALA A 228 -8.49 -17.73 1.77
N MET A 229 -7.23 -17.30 1.61
CA MET A 229 -6.07 -18.17 1.81
C MET A 229 -5.91 -18.56 3.28
N GLN A 230 -6.11 -17.59 4.18
CA GLN A 230 -6.05 -17.83 5.63
C GLN A 230 -7.15 -18.79 6.09
N LYS A 231 -8.38 -18.67 5.56
CA LYS A 231 -9.48 -19.61 5.84
C LYS A 231 -9.10 -21.04 5.49
N LYS A 232 -8.58 -21.28 4.28
CA LYS A 232 -8.10 -22.61 3.85
C LYS A 232 -6.96 -23.13 4.74
N ALA A 233 -6.04 -22.26 5.14
CA ALA A 233 -4.96 -22.64 6.05
C ALA A 233 -5.49 -23.03 7.43
N LEU A 234 -6.45 -22.28 8.00
CA LEU A 234 -7.09 -22.58 9.29
C LEU A 234 -7.84 -23.91 9.24
N GLU A 235 -8.61 -24.16 8.17
CA GLU A 235 -9.29 -25.44 7.92
C GLU A 235 -8.29 -26.60 7.94
N GLY A 236 -7.17 -26.49 7.21
CA GLY A 236 -6.13 -27.50 7.18
C GLY A 236 -5.49 -27.76 8.55
N ILE A 237 -5.25 -26.71 9.35
CA ILE A 237 -4.75 -26.87 10.73
C ILE A 237 -5.76 -27.62 11.59
N ARG A 238 -7.04 -27.23 11.52
CA ARG A 238 -8.14 -27.84 12.27
C ARG A 238 -8.28 -29.32 11.95
N GLU A 239 -8.26 -29.68 10.67
CA GLU A 239 -8.31 -31.09 10.25
C GLU A 239 -7.16 -31.92 10.80
N LYS A 240 -5.93 -31.39 10.78
CA LYS A 240 -4.76 -32.09 11.32
C LYS A 240 -4.89 -32.28 12.83
N ARG A 241 -5.39 -31.28 13.56
CA ARG A 241 -5.66 -31.39 15.01
C ARG A 241 -6.75 -32.42 15.31
N ASN A 242 -7.83 -32.44 14.54
CA ASN A 242 -8.91 -33.44 14.69
C ASN A 242 -8.40 -34.87 14.48
N LYS A 243 -7.36 -35.05 13.66
CA LYS A 243 -6.65 -36.33 13.45
C LYS A 243 -5.58 -36.63 14.51
N GLY A 244 -5.52 -35.85 15.60
CA GLY A 244 -4.60 -36.04 16.72
C GLY A 244 -3.18 -35.48 16.52
N ALA A 245 -2.93 -34.73 15.43
CA ALA A 245 -1.61 -34.14 15.22
C ALA A 245 -1.32 -33.06 16.27
N LYS A 246 -0.14 -33.15 16.90
CA LYS A 246 0.33 -32.19 17.93
C LYS A 246 1.28 -31.10 17.38
N ARG A 247 1.72 -31.25 16.13
CA ARG A 247 2.66 -30.34 15.46
C ARG A 247 2.24 -30.15 14.01
N ALA A 248 2.34 -28.93 13.51
CA ALA A 248 2.07 -28.57 12.12
C ALA A 248 2.99 -27.43 11.69
N LEU A 249 3.33 -27.39 10.40
CA LEU A 249 4.12 -26.33 9.79
C LEU A 249 3.32 -25.72 8.66
N ILE A 250 3.24 -24.39 8.64
CA ILE A 250 2.59 -23.63 7.57
C ILE A 250 3.68 -22.92 6.78
N ILE A 251 3.73 -23.19 5.48
CA ILE A 251 4.59 -22.48 4.54
C ILE A 251 3.74 -21.41 3.87
N SER A 252 4.16 -20.16 3.96
CA SER A 252 3.45 -19.04 3.35
C SER A 252 4.44 -18.00 2.82
N ALA A 253 4.12 -17.41 1.66
CA ALA A 253 4.90 -16.34 1.06
C ALA A 253 5.02 -15.12 2.00
N THR A 254 6.00 -14.25 1.79
CA THR A 254 6.12 -12.99 2.55
C THR A 254 4.94 -12.06 2.24
N GLY A 255 4.55 -11.20 3.20
CA GLY A 255 3.44 -10.25 3.01
C GLY A 255 2.02 -10.84 3.08
N THR A 256 1.84 -12.15 3.23
CA THR A 256 0.52 -12.82 3.26
C THR A 256 -0.19 -12.82 4.62
N GLY A 257 0.34 -12.09 5.61
CA GLY A 257 -0.28 -11.96 6.92
C GLY A 257 -0.10 -13.16 7.86
N LYS A 258 1.11 -13.77 7.90
CA LYS A 258 1.45 -14.89 8.81
C LYS A 258 1.08 -14.63 10.29
N THR A 259 1.28 -13.40 10.77
CA THR A 259 0.92 -12.99 12.14
C THR A 259 -0.60 -13.02 12.36
N TYR A 260 -1.39 -12.53 11.40
CA TYR A 260 -2.85 -12.58 11.50
C TYR A 260 -3.37 -14.01 11.43
N LEU A 261 -2.83 -14.85 10.53
CA LEU A 261 -3.19 -16.26 10.42
C LEU A 261 -3.01 -17.00 11.76
N SER A 262 -1.84 -16.83 12.38
CA SER A 262 -1.55 -17.47 13.68
C SER A 262 -2.41 -16.90 14.83
N ALA A 263 -2.75 -15.60 14.81
CA ALA A 263 -3.67 -15.03 15.79
C ALA A 263 -5.10 -15.57 15.65
N PHE A 264 -5.60 -15.75 14.42
CA PHE A 264 -6.91 -16.36 14.18
C PHE A 264 -6.98 -17.80 14.63
N ASP A 265 -5.91 -18.56 14.40
CA ASP A 265 -5.83 -19.93 14.88
C ASP A 265 -5.88 -20.00 16.42
N VAL A 266 -5.15 -19.12 17.10
CA VAL A 266 -5.17 -19.04 18.57
C VAL A 266 -6.55 -18.65 19.09
N LYS A 267 -7.28 -17.80 18.35
CA LYS A 267 -8.66 -17.43 18.67
C LYS A 267 -9.60 -18.63 18.61
N GLU A 268 -9.43 -19.49 17.60
CA GLU A 268 -10.21 -20.72 17.42
C GLU A 268 -9.83 -21.79 18.45
N PHE A 269 -8.54 -21.98 18.70
CA PHE A 269 -8.03 -23.02 19.59
C PHE A 269 -8.17 -22.68 21.09
N GLN A 270 -8.19 -21.39 21.45
CA GLN A 270 -8.32 -20.90 22.83
C GLN A 270 -7.41 -21.60 23.86
N PRO A 271 -6.07 -21.57 23.66
CA PRO A 271 -5.18 -22.31 24.54
C PRO A 271 -5.14 -21.71 25.97
N LYS A 272 -4.85 -22.55 26.97
CA LYS A 272 -4.67 -22.12 28.37
C LYS A 272 -3.46 -21.21 28.57
N LYS A 273 -2.39 -21.45 27.80
CA LYS A 273 -1.18 -20.63 27.72
C LYS A 273 -0.76 -20.51 26.26
N PHE A 274 -0.03 -19.48 25.89
CA PHE A 274 0.41 -19.26 24.52
C PHE A 274 1.83 -18.70 24.49
N LEU A 275 2.66 -19.21 23.58
CA LEU A 275 4.04 -18.75 23.37
C LEU A 275 4.31 -18.44 21.90
N PHE A 276 4.67 -17.20 21.62
CA PHE A 276 5.07 -16.72 20.30
C PHE A 276 6.56 -16.41 20.27
N ILE A 277 7.29 -17.01 19.31
CA ILE A 277 8.74 -16.90 19.23
C ILE A 277 9.18 -16.37 17.86
N VAL A 278 10.09 -15.39 17.87
CA VAL A 278 10.71 -14.80 16.68
C VAL A 278 12.22 -14.61 16.86
N HIS A 279 12.92 -14.24 15.78
CA HIS A 279 14.36 -13.93 15.83
C HIS A 279 14.71 -12.49 16.23
N ARG A 280 13.78 -11.53 16.06
CA ARG A 280 14.06 -10.09 16.25
C ARG A 280 13.03 -9.42 17.14
N GLU A 281 13.49 -8.66 18.13
CA GLU A 281 12.62 -7.97 19.12
C GLU A 281 11.64 -6.98 18.46
N GLN A 282 12.04 -6.29 17.39
CA GLN A 282 11.20 -5.32 16.68
C GLN A 282 9.88 -5.94 16.17
N ILE A 283 9.86 -7.25 15.92
CA ILE A 283 8.67 -7.98 15.45
C ILE A 283 7.68 -8.21 16.61
N LEU A 284 8.16 -8.33 17.85
CA LEU A 284 7.34 -8.69 19.01
C LEU A 284 6.30 -7.63 19.35
N ARG A 285 6.67 -6.35 19.32
CA ARG A 285 5.73 -5.25 19.64
C ARG A 285 4.57 -5.20 18.66
N LYS A 286 4.89 -5.33 17.36
CA LYS A 286 3.88 -5.38 16.30
C LYS A 286 3.02 -6.65 16.42
N ALA A 287 3.64 -7.80 16.65
CA ALA A 287 2.92 -9.06 16.82
C ALA A 287 1.96 -9.03 18.03
N LYS A 288 2.40 -8.55 19.20
CA LYS A 288 1.53 -8.38 20.37
C LYS A 288 0.33 -7.48 20.05
N SER A 289 0.56 -6.34 19.36
CA SER A 289 -0.50 -5.43 18.95
C SER A 289 -1.49 -6.09 17.97
N ASP A 290 -1.00 -6.80 16.95
CA ASP A 290 -1.86 -7.48 15.98
C ASP A 290 -2.67 -8.61 16.62
N TYR A 291 -2.08 -9.37 17.54
CA TYR A 291 -2.79 -10.38 18.33
C TYR A 291 -3.86 -9.75 19.24
N LYS A 292 -3.58 -8.61 19.87
CA LYS A 292 -4.56 -7.89 20.69
C LYS A 292 -5.82 -7.52 19.90
N LYS A 293 -5.67 -7.09 18.64
CA LYS A 293 -6.81 -6.75 17.76
C LYS A 293 -7.72 -7.95 17.43
N ILE A 294 -7.16 -9.16 17.43
CA ILE A 294 -7.91 -10.38 17.07
C ILE A 294 -8.50 -11.07 18.31
N LEU A 295 -7.71 -11.14 19.37
CA LEU A 295 -8.02 -11.86 20.62
C LEU A 295 -8.68 -10.99 21.68
N ASN A 296 -8.58 -9.66 21.57
CA ASN A 296 -9.11 -8.68 22.53
C ASN A 296 -8.71 -8.96 23.99
N PHE A 297 -7.48 -9.43 24.23
CA PHE A 297 -6.97 -9.58 25.59
C PHE A 297 -6.67 -8.23 26.26
N SER A 298 -6.78 -8.19 27.58
CA SER A 298 -6.36 -7.07 28.42
C SER A 298 -4.83 -6.98 28.49
N GLU A 299 -4.28 -5.79 28.79
CA GLU A 299 -2.81 -5.61 28.82
C GLU A 299 -2.09 -6.52 29.82
N ASN A 300 -2.77 -6.90 30.91
CA ASN A 300 -2.22 -7.76 31.96
C ASN A 300 -2.17 -9.24 31.56
N GLU A 301 -2.89 -9.64 30.51
CA GLU A 301 -2.89 -11.02 30.03
C GLU A 301 -1.72 -11.33 29.08
N ALA A 302 -0.97 -10.32 28.61
CA ALA A 302 0.04 -10.48 27.59
C ALA A 302 1.35 -9.75 27.87
N ILE A 303 2.48 -10.44 27.77
CA ILE A 303 3.82 -9.90 28.05
C ILE A 303 4.77 -10.10 26.86
N ILE A 304 5.66 -9.13 26.64
CA ILE A 304 6.88 -9.33 25.86
C ILE A 304 7.97 -9.72 26.85
N TYR A 305 8.31 -11.00 26.89
CA TYR A 305 9.25 -11.56 27.85
C TYR A 305 10.70 -11.28 27.45
N LYS A 306 11.46 -10.68 28.38
CA LYS A 306 12.89 -10.41 28.31
C LYS A 306 13.64 -11.18 29.39
N SER A 307 14.95 -11.35 29.20
CA SER A 307 15.81 -12.04 30.15
C SER A 307 15.85 -11.27 31.47
N GLY A 308 15.47 -11.91 32.57
CA GLY A 308 15.38 -11.28 33.90
C GLY A 308 13.95 -10.88 34.31
N ASP A 309 12.97 -10.99 33.42
CA ASP A 309 11.56 -10.75 33.79
C ASP A 309 11.00 -11.92 34.61
N THR A 310 10.15 -11.62 35.60
CA THR A 310 9.36 -12.63 36.31
C THR A 310 8.01 -12.79 35.59
N ILE A 311 7.71 -13.99 35.09
CA ILE A 311 6.41 -14.25 34.44
C ILE A 311 5.37 -14.53 35.54
N THR A 312 4.58 -13.52 35.89
CA THR A 312 3.42 -13.69 36.78
C THR A 312 2.13 -13.58 35.97
N ASN A 313 1.34 -14.66 35.94
CA ASN A 313 -0.04 -14.72 35.42
C ASN A 313 -0.30 -14.34 33.94
N ALA A 314 0.72 -14.15 33.10
CA ALA A 314 0.52 -13.88 31.67
C ALA A 314 0.04 -15.12 30.89
N LYS A 315 -1.07 -14.99 30.16
CA LYS A 315 -1.61 -16.03 29.26
C LYS A 315 -0.89 -16.06 27.91
N TYR A 316 -0.56 -14.88 27.37
CA TYR A 316 0.08 -14.73 26.07
C TYR A 316 1.51 -14.21 26.22
N ILE A 317 2.50 -15.03 25.88
CA ILE A 317 3.92 -14.71 26.02
C ILE A 317 4.53 -14.52 24.64
N PHE A 318 5.19 -13.39 24.44
CA PHE A 318 5.88 -13.02 23.20
C PHE A 318 7.37 -12.89 23.51
N THR A 319 8.25 -13.61 22.83
CA THR A 319 9.69 -13.57 23.14
C THR A 319 10.58 -13.89 21.92
N THR A 320 11.88 -13.65 22.05
CA THR A 320 12.84 -14.03 21.01
C THR A 320 13.48 -15.37 21.31
N ILE A 321 13.97 -16.05 20.28
CA ILE A 321 14.77 -17.27 20.45
C ILE A 321 16.02 -17.01 21.31
N GLN A 322 16.65 -15.84 21.17
CA GLN A 322 17.86 -15.47 21.93
C GLN A 322 17.57 -15.30 23.43
N THR A 323 16.36 -14.83 23.77
CA THR A 323 15.94 -14.71 25.17
C THR A 323 15.65 -16.07 25.78
N LEU A 324 15.04 -16.98 25.01
CA LEU A 324 14.75 -18.36 25.44
C LEU A 324 16.00 -19.22 25.55
N SER A 325 16.99 -19.04 24.65
CA SER A 325 18.18 -19.89 24.56
C SER A 325 19.25 -19.63 25.63
N LYS A 326 19.00 -18.73 26.58
CA LYS A 326 19.86 -18.55 27.75
C LYS A 326 19.45 -19.55 28.83
N ASP A 327 20.40 -20.35 29.32
CA ASP A 327 20.19 -21.60 30.09
C ASP A 327 19.20 -21.52 31.29
N ASN A 328 18.98 -20.35 31.88
CA ASN A 328 18.04 -20.17 33.01
C ASN A 328 16.55 -19.96 32.63
N ASN A 329 16.20 -19.79 31.35
CA ASN A 329 14.83 -19.38 30.94
C ASN A 329 14.00 -20.52 30.31
N LEU A 330 14.63 -21.64 29.94
CA LEU A 330 13.95 -22.80 29.35
C LEU A 330 13.12 -23.58 30.39
N HIS A 331 13.54 -23.59 31.65
CA HIS A 331 12.87 -24.33 32.72
C HIS A 331 11.71 -23.56 33.39
N THR A 332 11.66 -22.24 33.27
CA THR A 332 10.53 -21.40 33.73
C THR A 332 9.33 -21.42 32.78
N THR A 333 9.52 -21.92 31.55
CA THR A 333 8.48 -22.00 30.50
C THR A 333 8.01 -23.44 30.25
N GLN A 334 7.87 -24.27 31.30
CA GLN A 334 7.25 -25.59 31.16
C GLN A 334 5.83 -25.48 30.59
N THR A 335 5.65 -25.79 29.31
CA THR A 335 4.33 -25.83 28.68
C THR A 335 4.24 -26.85 27.55
N PRO A 336 3.31 -27.82 27.60
CA PRO A 336 2.87 -28.59 26.45
C PRO A 336 1.80 -27.79 25.70
N VAL A 337 2.20 -26.87 24.81
CA VAL A 337 1.30 -25.85 24.23
C VAL A 337 1.63 -25.61 22.75
N PRO A 338 0.68 -25.20 21.89
CA PRO A 338 0.97 -24.78 20.52
C PRO A 338 2.09 -23.72 20.48
N LEU A 339 3.19 -24.12 19.86
CA LEU A 339 4.38 -23.30 19.66
C LEU A 339 4.34 -22.69 18.26
N TYR A 340 4.34 -21.37 18.18
CA TYR A 340 4.44 -20.67 16.91
C TYR A 340 5.87 -20.15 16.72
N LEU A 341 6.60 -20.81 15.82
CA LEU A 341 7.92 -20.38 15.36
C LEU A 341 7.74 -19.60 14.06
N ALA A 342 7.98 -18.29 14.10
CA ALA A 342 7.98 -17.46 12.91
C ALA A 342 9.41 -17.16 12.47
N ASN A 343 9.87 -17.86 11.43
CA ASN A 343 11.08 -17.48 10.70
C ASN A 343 10.73 -16.34 9.74
N GLY A 344 11.23 -15.14 10.06
CA GLY A 344 11.33 -14.04 9.09
C GLY A 344 12.76 -14.01 8.58
N TYR A 345 12.94 -14.21 7.27
CA TYR A 345 14.09 -13.66 6.56
C TYR A 345 13.72 -12.25 6.11
#